data_AF-A0A417XYD9-F1
#
_entry.id   AF-A0A417XYD9-F1
#
_cell.length_a   1.000
_cell.length_b   1.000
_cell.length_c   1.000
_cell.angle_alpha   90.00
_cell.angle_beta   90.00
_cell.angle_gamma   90.00
#
_symmetry.space_group_name_H-M   'P 1'
#
loop_
_entity.id
_entity.type
_entity.pdbx_description
1 polymer ?
#
loop_
_entity_poly.entity_id
_entity_poly.type
_entity_poly.pdbx_seq_one_letter_code
_entity_poly.pdbx_strand_id
1 'polypeptide(L)'
;MVTLQAIYFEPPLAIARLGGAPTPMDNYVWVEDPTIYGVARNVLDPALTFQVLEDGSLLPFVPSVLTFREEGLLKPVAPFFEVHASVVLGADDPEVTQGGQEAGSVVDTALSLDLLKRLGADLSAMSFGVHVANLKAARRTNDPANGFEAYVKVAGTDHAKHPLHAFTPPQPAGEPLVEEGSPVPLGSFQIIRPTPVHVSGADLGTVRVRFTPARGEVYGPPTAVLGQDDATKQFHEIVPEPNRILNPRSTWLSYDGAYENPLWVNPEPWDTYDGADQHSNVSWGVVDDTCDGLITAAVVIGTKRYTASARISVGPPDYAPDRRPFVSLADDLADRDLEPSSLSALLTEAQAPDTQSRLADIFARVWETASLINLDAIRARALAQNKGTITPGAPDSEPPHSEPPHVGKKSMLPDDAPFADANVQAAFPRGVPDPEVGLVFSSLVALAHNPLADEEELIRFLIGRGDRVRDLVRPAYGAFADLRPEVASDDAPDPTFRDPRILRDLLHDMRMPPYMRDEMAQALGLTRRQYAELMTYVAAADAASAAGAGSAPEGARALAAEAAPGWKAFAEFEAPAAFETPARRRIRARLRRMAAAADNSEPQQ
;
A
#
# COMPACT_ATOMS: atom_id res chain seq x y z
N MET A 1 43.89 -7.67 7.20
CA MET A 1 42.83 -8.02 8.18
C MET A 1 41.55 -7.28 7.83
N VAL A 2 40.42 -7.99 7.76
CA VAL A 2 39.09 -7.36 7.55
C VAL A 2 38.70 -6.54 8.78
N THR A 3 38.08 -5.38 8.57
CA THR A 3 37.65 -4.48 9.67
C THR A 3 36.19 -4.11 9.52
N LEU A 4 35.41 -4.29 10.58
CA LEU A 4 34.00 -3.90 10.63
C LEU A 4 33.84 -2.38 10.78
N GLN A 5 33.07 -1.75 9.89
CA GLN A 5 32.67 -0.34 9.99
C GLN A 5 31.28 -0.17 10.61
N ALA A 6 30.31 -0.96 10.14
CA ALA A 6 28.92 -0.87 10.58
C ALA A 6 28.21 -2.22 10.43
N ILE A 7 27.09 -2.37 11.13
CA ILE A 7 26.09 -3.41 10.86
C ILE A 7 24.75 -2.73 10.59
N TYR A 8 23.90 -3.35 9.80
CA TYR A 8 22.54 -2.90 9.51
C TYR A 8 21.63 -4.12 9.25
N PHE A 9 20.33 -3.89 9.16
CA PHE A 9 19.36 -4.92 8.80
C PHE A 9 18.90 -4.74 7.36
N GLU A 10 18.67 -5.86 6.68
CA GLU A 10 17.99 -5.91 5.39
C GLU A 10 16.81 -6.91 5.46
N PRO A 11 15.56 -6.46 5.22
CA PRO A 11 15.17 -5.07 5.01
C PRO A 11 15.24 -4.22 6.31
N PRO A 12 15.37 -2.89 6.24
CA PRO A 12 15.34 -2.01 7.43
C PRO A 12 13.93 -1.80 7.99
N LEU A 13 12.90 -2.14 7.23
CA LEU A 13 11.48 -2.10 7.59
C LEU A 13 10.78 -3.30 6.96
N ALA A 14 9.92 -3.99 7.70
CA ALA A 14 8.98 -4.96 7.13
C ALA A 14 7.58 -4.77 7.68
N ILE A 15 6.58 -5.22 6.90
CA ILE A 15 5.18 -5.29 7.32
C ILE A 15 4.84 -6.77 7.54
N ALA A 16 4.65 -7.16 8.80
CA ALA A 16 4.04 -8.44 9.15
C ALA A 16 2.52 -8.34 9.01
N ARG A 17 1.87 -9.48 8.80
CA ARG A 17 0.42 -9.56 8.61
C ARG A 17 -0.16 -10.59 9.55
N LEU A 18 -1.17 -10.20 10.32
CA LEU A 18 -1.88 -11.10 11.23
C LEU A 18 -2.40 -12.34 10.51
N GLY A 19 -2.52 -13.45 11.23
CA GLY A 19 -3.10 -14.68 10.70
C GLY A 19 -3.22 -15.76 11.78
N GLY A 20 -4.37 -16.42 11.83
CA GLY A 20 -4.68 -17.41 12.86
C GLY A 20 -4.01 -18.78 12.66
N ALA A 21 -3.50 -19.07 11.46
CA ALA A 21 -2.90 -20.35 11.12
C ALA A 21 -1.51 -20.52 11.77
N PRO A 22 -1.11 -21.76 12.11
CA PRO A 22 0.18 -22.02 12.74
C PRO A 22 1.37 -21.86 11.77
N THR A 23 1.15 -22.07 10.48
CA THR A 23 2.19 -21.99 9.46
C THR A 23 2.17 -20.62 8.76
N PRO A 24 3.29 -19.87 8.77
CA PRO A 24 3.36 -18.60 8.06
C PRO A 24 3.29 -18.74 6.54
N MET A 25 2.87 -17.66 5.88
CA MET A 25 2.71 -17.56 4.44
C MET A 25 4.01 -17.90 3.72
N ASP A 26 3.89 -18.63 2.62
CA ASP A 26 5.05 -18.93 1.77
C ASP A 26 5.43 -17.69 0.96
N ASN A 27 6.71 -17.58 0.61
CA ASN A 27 7.21 -16.42 -0.10
C ASN A 27 6.76 -16.43 -1.57
N TYR A 28 6.55 -15.25 -2.13
CA TYR A 28 6.16 -15.06 -3.52
C TYR A 28 6.67 -13.72 -4.04
N VAL A 29 6.71 -13.59 -5.36
CA VAL A 29 7.01 -12.34 -6.05
C VAL A 29 5.91 -12.01 -7.05
N TRP A 30 5.72 -10.72 -7.33
CA TRP A 30 4.92 -10.31 -8.48
C TRP A 30 5.73 -10.50 -9.75
N VAL A 31 5.13 -11.16 -10.73
CA VAL A 31 5.68 -11.29 -12.08
C VAL A 31 4.60 -10.95 -13.09
N GLU A 32 5.00 -10.55 -14.29
CA GLU A 32 4.09 -10.51 -15.43
C GLU A 32 3.63 -11.94 -15.76
N ASP A 33 2.33 -12.11 -16.00
CA ASP A 33 1.72 -13.38 -16.36
C ASP A 33 2.36 -13.89 -17.66
N PRO A 34 3.12 -15.00 -17.59
CA PRO A 34 3.90 -15.48 -18.72
C PRO A 34 3.02 -16.16 -19.78
N THR A 35 1.71 -16.30 -19.55
CA THR A 35 0.82 -16.97 -20.48
C THR A 35 0.39 -16.04 -21.61
N ILE A 36 0.10 -16.62 -22.78
CA ILE A 36 -0.49 -15.88 -23.92
C ILE A 36 -1.85 -15.22 -23.61
N TYR A 37 -2.46 -15.57 -22.47
CA TYR A 37 -3.72 -15.02 -21.98
C TYR A 37 -3.54 -13.97 -20.88
N GLY A 38 -2.29 -13.78 -20.42
CA GLY A 38 -1.93 -12.90 -19.31
C GLY A 38 -2.13 -11.43 -19.63
N VAL A 39 -1.89 -11.01 -20.88
CA VAL A 39 -2.08 -9.62 -21.34
C VAL A 39 -1.39 -8.63 -20.38
N ALA A 40 -0.11 -8.86 -20.09
CA ALA A 40 0.71 -8.05 -19.18
C ALA A 40 0.16 -7.89 -17.75
N ARG A 41 -0.71 -8.79 -17.29
CA ARG A 41 -1.23 -8.75 -15.90
C ARG A 41 -0.20 -9.26 -14.92
N ASN A 42 -0.17 -8.68 -13.74
CA ASN A 42 0.62 -9.24 -12.65
C ASN A 42 -0.05 -10.46 -12.05
N VAL A 43 0.77 -11.47 -11.76
CA VAL A 43 0.41 -12.68 -11.02
C VAL A 43 1.44 -12.93 -9.93
N LEU A 44 1.10 -13.82 -9.01
CA LEU A 44 2.00 -14.26 -7.95
C LEU A 44 2.77 -15.50 -8.42
N ASP A 45 4.08 -15.44 -8.34
CA ASP A 45 4.96 -16.60 -8.57
C ASP A 45 5.55 -17.07 -7.24
N PRO A 46 5.44 -18.37 -6.90
CA PRO A 46 6.18 -18.97 -5.79
C PRO A 46 7.66 -18.60 -5.77
N ALA A 47 8.15 -18.15 -4.62
CA ALA A 47 9.56 -17.81 -4.43
C ALA A 47 10.22 -18.70 -3.37
N LEU A 48 11.55 -18.59 -3.27
CA LEU A 48 12.32 -19.26 -2.22
C LEU A 48 11.73 -18.92 -0.85
N THR A 49 11.33 -19.96 -0.14
CA THR A 49 10.69 -19.93 1.17
C THR A 49 11.55 -20.70 2.16
N PHE A 50 11.54 -20.26 3.42
CA PHE A 50 12.23 -20.95 4.50
C PHE A 50 11.25 -21.48 5.54
N GLN A 51 11.29 -22.79 5.75
CA GLN A 51 10.67 -23.42 6.92
C GLN A 51 11.64 -23.34 8.10
N VAL A 52 11.19 -22.83 9.23
CA VAL A 52 11.95 -22.87 10.48
C VAL A 52 11.72 -24.23 11.13
N LEU A 53 12.80 -24.98 11.34
CA LEU A 53 12.78 -26.29 12.00
C LEU A 53 12.72 -26.15 13.52
N GLU A 54 12.45 -27.26 14.21
CA GLU A 54 12.33 -27.30 15.67
C GLU A 54 13.58 -26.80 16.40
N ASP A 55 14.76 -27.02 15.82
CA ASP A 55 16.04 -26.56 16.37
C ASP A 55 16.41 -25.10 16.00
N GLY A 56 15.49 -24.40 15.32
CA GLY A 56 15.66 -23.02 14.86
C GLY A 56 16.44 -22.85 13.55
N SER A 57 16.92 -23.93 12.92
CA SER A 57 17.57 -23.86 11.60
C SER A 57 16.55 -23.77 10.47
N LEU A 58 17.01 -23.48 9.24
CA LEU A 58 16.16 -23.30 8.07
C LEU A 58 16.21 -24.50 7.12
N LEU A 59 15.05 -24.87 6.60
CA LEU A 59 14.91 -25.72 5.42
C LEU A 59 14.37 -24.87 4.24
N PRO A 60 15.19 -24.63 3.20
CA PRO A 60 14.74 -23.90 2.01
C PRO A 60 13.92 -24.78 1.07
N PHE A 61 12.87 -24.20 0.50
CA PHE A 61 12.07 -24.82 -0.56
C PHE A 61 11.38 -23.76 -1.42
N VAL A 62 10.93 -24.13 -2.62
CA VAL A 62 10.02 -23.31 -3.44
C VAL A 62 8.68 -24.06 -3.49
N PRO A 63 7.57 -23.47 -3.03
CA PRO A 63 6.28 -24.17 -3.05
C PRO A 63 5.81 -24.36 -4.50
N SER A 64 5.16 -25.48 -4.79
CA SER A 64 4.53 -25.68 -6.11
C SER A 64 3.20 -24.95 -6.25
N VAL A 65 2.57 -24.58 -5.13
CA VAL A 65 1.29 -23.88 -5.06
C VAL A 65 1.32 -22.92 -3.87
N LEU A 66 0.93 -21.66 -4.09
CA LEU A 66 0.70 -20.71 -3.01
C LEU A 66 -0.62 -21.00 -2.32
N THR A 67 -0.57 -21.21 -1.00
CA THR A 67 -1.74 -21.43 -0.16
C THR A 67 -1.83 -20.31 0.86
N PHE A 68 -2.89 -19.50 0.81
CA PHE A 68 -3.09 -18.36 1.72
C PHE A 68 -3.83 -18.73 3.01
N ARG A 69 -4.44 -19.92 3.04
CA ARG A 69 -5.22 -20.41 4.17
C ARG A 69 -4.89 -21.85 4.52
N GLU A 70 -4.81 -22.13 5.80
CA GLU A 70 -4.65 -23.47 6.36
C GLU A 70 -5.78 -23.70 7.35
N GLU A 71 -6.52 -24.81 7.20
CA GLU A 71 -7.65 -25.15 8.07
C GLU A 71 -8.72 -24.03 8.20
N GLY A 72 -8.91 -23.25 7.14
CA GLY A 72 -9.84 -22.13 7.10
C GLY A 72 -9.31 -20.83 7.73
N LEU A 73 -8.13 -20.86 8.35
CA LEU A 73 -7.46 -19.70 8.93
C LEU A 73 -6.47 -19.08 7.94
N LEU A 74 -6.28 -17.77 7.99
CA LEU A 74 -5.29 -17.07 7.18
C LEU A 74 -3.88 -17.36 7.70
N LYS A 75 -2.94 -17.61 6.77
CA LYS A 75 -1.52 -17.74 7.09
C LYS A 75 -0.94 -16.35 7.42
N PRO A 76 -0.26 -16.17 8.57
CA PRO A 76 0.37 -14.90 8.89
C PRO A 76 1.59 -14.64 7.99
N VAL A 77 1.89 -13.38 7.69
CA VAL A 77 3.17 -13.02 7.06
C VAL A 77 4.18 -12.73 8.18
N ALA A 78 5.22 -13.57 8.27
CA ALA A 78 6.22 -13.54 9.33
C ALA A 78 7.63 -13.28 8.75
N PRO A 79 8.03 -12.00 8.60
CA PRO A 79 9.23 -11.61 7.87
C PRO A 79 10.52 -12.06 8.56
N PHE A 80 11.53 -12.29 7.73
CA PHE A 80 12.92 -12.40 8.17
C PHE A 80 13.62 -11.04 8.03
N PHE A 81 14.57 -10.81 8.93
CA PHE A 81 15.51 -9.70 8.85
C PHE A 81 16.91 -10.28 8.88
N GLU A 82 17.69 -10.01 7.83
CA GLU A 82 19.09 -10.40 7.76
C GLU A 82 19.96 -9.32 8.35
N VAL A 83 20.99 -9.69 9.10
CA VAL A 83 22.00 -8.75 9.57
C VAL A 83 23.10 -8.68 8.52
N HIS A 84 23.40 -7.48 8.05
CA HIS A 84 24.46 -7.18 7.10
C HIS A 84 25.54 -6.32 7.76
N ALA A 85 26.70 -6.26 7.11
CA ALA A 85 27.88 -5.59 7.60
C ALA A 85 28.56 -4.81 6.48
N SER A 86 28.99 -3.60 6.81
CA SER A 86 29.90 -2.82 5.97
C SER A 86 31.33 -3.03 6.48
N VAL A 87 32.21 -3.57 5.65
CA VAL A 87 33.56 -3.99 6.04
C VAL A 87 34.63 -3.39 5.13
N VAL A 88 35.80 -3.07 5.71
CA VAL A 88 37.01 -2.74 4.96
C VAL A 88 37.81 -4.01 4.74
N LEU A 89 38.07 -4.35 3.47
CA LEU A 89 38.85 -5.53 3.11
C LEU A 89 40.34 -5.33 3.39
N GLY A 90 40.99 -6.37 3.92
CA GLY A 90 42.44 -6.40 4.10
C GLY A 90 43.18 -6.92 2.86
N ALA A 91 44.50 -6.74 2.81
CA ALA A 91 45.31 -7.30 1.71
C ALA A 91 45.23 -8.83 1.60
N ASP A 92 45.09 -9.52 2.73
CA ASP A 92 45.00 -11.00 2.79
C ASP A 92 43.56 -11.53 2.63
N ASP A 93 42.61 -10.68 2.28
CA ASP A 93 41.21 -11.07 2.16
C ASP A 93 40.98 -12.00 0.94
N PRO A 94 40.17 -13.07 1.05
CA PRO A 94 39.85 -13.92 -0.10
C PRO A 94 39.32 -13.14 -1.31
N GLU A 95 38.49 -12.11 -1.10
CA GLU A 95 37.94 -11.31 -2.20
C GLU A 95 39.01 -10.45 -2.90
N VAL A 96 40.04 -10.04 -2.15
CA VAL A 96 41.18 -9.29 -2.69
C VAL A 96 42.17 -10.22 -3.38
N THR A 97 42.51 -11.34 -2.74
CA THR A 97 43.51 -12.30 -3.24
C THR A 97 43.03 -13.09 -4.46
N GLN A 98 41.72 -13.23 -4.65
CA GLN A 98 41.12 -13.85 -5.85
C GLN A 98 40.86 -12.83 -6.98
N GLY A 99 41.28 -11.57 -6.82
CA GLY A 99 41.18 -10.53 -7.84
C GLY A 99 39.77 -9.94 -8.02
N GLY A 100 38.88 -10.13 -7.05
CA GLY A 100 37.52 -9.61 -7.07
C GLY A 100 37.39 -8.17 -6.56
N GLN A 101 38.27 -7.74 -5.66
CA GLN A 101 38.24 -6.43 -4.99
C GLN A 101 39.66 -5.91 -4.68
N GLU A 102 39.79 -4.61 -4.37
CA GLU A 102 41.04 -4.01 -3.91
C GLU A 102 41.16 -3.99 -2.38
N ALA A 103 42.39 -4.06 -1.87
CA ALA A 103 42.64 -3.89 -0.43
C ALA A 103 42.25 -2.46 0.00
N GLY A 104 41.50 -2.34 1.08
CA GLY A 104 40.96 -1.06 1.56
C GLY A 104 39.58 -0.71 0.99
N SER A 105 39.05 -1.48 0.04
CA SER A 105 37.66 -1.33 -0.42
C SER A 105 36.68 -1.54 0.73
N VAL A 106 35.61 -0.75 0.73
CA VAL A 106 34.43 -0.96 1.58
C VAL A 106 33.46 -1.83 0.81
N VAL A 107 33.06 -2.95 1.42
CA VAL A 107 32.11 -3.90 0.83
C VAL A 107 30.99 -4.15 1.83
N ASP A 108 29.77 -4.16 1.31
CA ASP A 108 28.56 -4.53 2.02
C ASP A 108 28.28 -6.01 1.79
N THR A 109 28.12 -6.77 2.88
CA THR A 109 27.93 -8.22 2.83
C THR A 109 27.13 -8.73 4.01
N ALA A 110 26.51 -9.89 3.87
CA ALA A 110 25.77 -10.53 4.94
C ALA A 110 26.70 -10.85 6.14
N LEU A 111 26.23 -10.58 7.35
CA LEU A 111 26.93 -10.97 8.56
C LEU A 111 26.77 -12.48 8.75
N SER A 112 27.70 -13.24 8.20
CA SER A 112 27.72 -14.70 8.26
C SER A 112 28.60 -15.24 9.39
N LEU A 113 28.46 -16.53 9.70
CA LEU A 113 29.36 -17.24 10.61
C LEU A 113 30.83 -17.15 10.21
N ASP A 114 31.13 -17.16 8.90
CA ASP A 114 32.50 -17.01 8.39
C ASP A 114 33.03 -15.60 8.64
N LEU A 115 32.21 -14.58 8.36
CA LEU A 115 32.61 -13.19 8.58
C LEU A 115 32.84 -12.90 10.07
N LEU A 116 31.95 -13.37 10.95
CA LEU A 116 32.14 -13.25 12.41
C LEU A 116 33.48 -13.86 12.84
N LYS A 117 33.78 -15.07 12.36
CA LYS A 117 35.05 -15.76 12.66
C LYS A 117 36.26 -14.98 12.16
N ARG A 118 36.20 -14.42 10.94
CA ARG A 118 37.26 -13.56 10.38
C ARG A 118 37.48 -12.28 11.17
N LEU A 119 36.42 -11.75 11.78
CA LEU A 119 36.46 -10.63 12.71
C LEU A 119 36.90 -11.03 14.14
N GLY A 120 37.18 -12.32 14.38
CA GLY A 120 37.60 -12.82 15.69
C GLY A 120 36.45 -12.93 16.70
N ALA A 121 35.22 -13.12 16.22
CA ALA A 121 34.01 -13.24 17.01
C ALA A 121 33.18 -14.48 16.61
N ASP A 122 32.13 -14.74 17.37
CA ASP A 122 31.10 -15.73 17.07
C ASP A 122 29.73 -15.20 17.55
N LEU A 123 28.68 -16.04 17.50
CA LEU A 123 27.33 -15.65 17.91
C LEU A 123 27.24 -15.22 19.39
N SER A 124 28.16 -15.65 20.26
CA SER A 124 28.17 -15.23 21.67
C SER A 124 28.54 -13.75 21.85
N ALA A 125 29.18 -13.16 20.83
CA ALA A 125 29.46 -11.73 20.78
C ALA A 125 28.23 -10.89 20.38
N MET A 126 27.12 -11.53 20.01
CA MET A 126 25.90 -10.87 19.56
C MET A 126 24.80 -10.87 20.63
N SER A 127 23.97 -9.83 20.59
CA SER A 127 22.72 -9.76 21.34
C SER A 127 21.66 -9.07 20.50
N PHE A 128 20.42 -9.49 20.70
CA PHE A 128 19.26 -8.94 20.01
C PHE A 128 18.25 -8.43 21.03
N GLY A 129 17.47 -7.43 20.63
CA GLY A 129 16.34 -6.96 21.40
C GLY A 129 15.18 -6.65 20.47
N VAL A 130 13.96 -6.95 20.90
CA VAL A 130 12.74 -6.54 20.20
C VAL A 130 11.85 -5.82 21.20
N HIS A 131 11.33 -4.66 20.78
CA HIS A 131 10.36 -3.87 21.52
C HIS A 131 9.18 -3.62 20.59
N VAL A 132 8.01 -4.12 20.97
CA VAL A 132 6.75 -3.89 20.24
C VAL A 132 5.71 -3.31 21.17
N ALA A 133 4.83 -2.46 20.64
CA ALA A 133 3.77 -1.85 21.41
C ALA A 133 2.50 -1.63 20.59
N ASN A 134 1.36 -1.60 21.28
CA ASN A 134 0.12 -1.05 20.77
C ASN A 134 -0.22 0.20 21.58
N LEU A 135 -0.20 1.36 20.91
CA LEU A 135 -0.38 2.67 21.52
C LEU A 135 -1.63 3.40 21.01
N LYS A 136 -2.53 2.69 20.32
CA LYS A 136 -3.72 3.29 19.69
C LYS A 136 -4.63 3.93 20.74
N ALA A 137 -5.00 3.16 21.77
CA ALA A 137 -5.85 3.64 22.85
C ALA A 137 -5.16 4.76 23.63
N ALA A 138 -3.88 4.61 23.99
CA ALA A 138 -3.09 5.67 24.64
C ALA A 138 -3.08 6.98 23.86
N ARG A 139 -2.92 6.93 22.53
CA ARG A 139 -2.93 8.12 21.67
C ARG A 139 -4.30 8.81 21.67
N ARG A 140 -5.40 8.04 21.66
CA ARG A 140 -6.77 8.59 21.66
C ARG A 140 -7.13 9.24 22.99
N THR A 141 -6.79 8.58 24.09
CA THR A 141 -7.07 9.09 25.43
C THR A 141 -6.00 10.04 25.94
N ASN A 142 -4.89 10.25 25.21
CA ASN A 142 -3.74 10.97 25.74
C ASN A 142 -3.32 10.47 27.16
N ASP A 143 -3.47 9.17 27.40
CA ASP A 143 -3.22 8.52 28.68
C ASP A 143 -2.30 7.31 28.45
N PRO A 144 -1.03 7.37 28.87
CA PRO A 144 -0.09 6.27 28.67
C PRO A 144 -0.49 4.99 29.39
N ALA A 145 -1.40 5.06 30.39
CA ALA A 145 -1.96 3.86 31.03
C ALA A 145 -2.87 3.04 30.11
N ASN A 146 -3.19 3.54 28.91
CA ASN A 146 -3.92 2.81 27.87
C ASN A 146 -3.03 2.25 26.76
N GLY A 147 -1.71 2.31 26.93
CA GLY A 147 -0.74 1.67 26.05
C GLY A 147 -0.24 0.37 26.65
N PHE A 148 0.15 -0.58 25.80
CA PHE A 148 0.77 -1.82 26.25
C PHE A 148 1.90 -2.23 25.33
N GLU A 149 2.95 -2.81 25.92
CA GLU A 149 4.19 -3.12 25.22
C GLU A 149 4.81 -4.44 25.70
N ALA A 150 5.59 -5.06 24.82
CA ALA A 150 6.43 -6.21 25.12
C ALA A 150 7.88 -5.93 24.73
N TYR A 151 8.81 -6.34 25.59
CA TYR A 151 10.24 -6.25 25.33
C TYR A 151 10.93 -7.55 25.73
N VAL A 152 11.74 -8.09 24.82
CA VAL A 152 12.66 -9.20 25.14
C VAL A 152 14.06 -8.88 24.63
N LYS A 153 15.06 -9.35 25.39
CA LYS A 153 16.48 -9.29 25.02
C LYS A 153 17.04 -10.70 25.01
N VAL A 154 17.65 -11.08 23.90
CA VAL A 154 18.03 -12.46 23.60
C VAL A 154 19.52 -12.51 23.24
N ALA A 155 20.24 -13.52 23.72
CA ALA A 155 21.63 -13.75 23.35
C ALA A 155 21.73 -14.31 21.93
N GLY A 156 22.79 -14.00 21.17
CA GLY A 156 22.93 -14.45 19.78
C GLY A 156 22.94 -15.97 19.57
N THR A 157 23.16 -16.74 20.64
CA THR A 157 23.16 -18.21 20.66
C THR A 157 21.83 -18.83 21.08
N ASP A 158 20.83 -18.01 21.43
CA ASP A 158 19.51 -18.48 21.86
C ASP A 158 18.56 -18.46 20.65
N HIS A 159 18.27 -19.66 20.15
CA HIS A 159 17.45 -19.89 18.96
C HIS A 159 16.00 -20.29 19.31
N ALA A 160 15.63 -20.22 20.58
CA ALA A 160 14.27 -20.49 21.02
C ALA A 160 13.31 -19.41 20.49
N LYS A 161 12.04 -19.77 20.37
CA LYS A 161 10.96 -18.84 20.07
C LYS A 161 10.55 -18.12 21.36
N HIS A 162 10.68 -16.81 21.38
CA HIS A 162 10.35 -15.96 22.53
C HIS A 162 8.98 -15.30 22.31
N PRO A 163 7.93 -15.66 23.08
CA PRO A 163 6.64 -14.99 22.98
C PRO A 163 6.73 -13.55 23.49
N LEU A 164 5.99 -12.65 22.85
CA LEU A 164 5.94 -11.22 23.18
C LEU A 164 4.66 -10.94 23.96
N HIS A 165 4.72 -11.13 25.28
CA HIS A 165 3.61 -10.88 26.19
C HIS A 165 3.60 -9.41 26.62
N ALA A 166 2.62 -8.67 26.14
CA ALA A 166 2.54 -7.24 26.36
C ALA A 166 1.65 -6.89 27.54
N PHE A 167 2.08 -5.89 28.31
CA PHE A 167 1.33 -5.32 29.43
C PHE A 167 1.55 -3.81 29.48
N THR A 168 0.75 -3.09 30.25
CA THR A 168 0.94 -1.65 30.46
C THR A 168 2.06 -1.42 31.49
N PRO A 169 3.17 -0.77 31.12
CA PRO A 169 4.24 -0.46 32.06
C PRO A 169 3.74 0.42 33.21
N PRO A 170 4.34 0.34 34.42
CA PRO A 170 3.96 1.17 35.54
C PRO A 170 3.94 2.66 35.20
N GLN A 171 2.77 3.30 35.38
CA GLN A 171 2.58 4.73 35.17
C GLN A 171 2.50 5.49 36.51
N PRO A 172 2.95 6.75 36.59
CA PRO A 172 2.81 7.56 37.80
C PRO A 172 1.35 7.82 38.19
N ALA A 173 0.44 7.81 37.22
CA ALA A 173 -1.00 7.98 37.37
C ALA A 173 -1.72 7.14 36.30
N GLY A 174 -3.00 6.81 36.54
CA GLY A 174 -3.82 6.01 35.64
C GLY A 174 -3.90 4.53 36.06
N GLU A 175 -4.97 3.87 35.63
CA GLU A 175 -5.19 2.44 35.83
C GLU A 175 -4.71 1.69 34.58
N PRO A 176 -3.85 0.67 34.70
CA PRO A 176 -3.27 0.00 33.53
C PRO A 176 -4.35 -0.70 32.72
N LEU A 177 -4.39 -0.51 31.41
CA LEU A 177 -5.32 -1.18 30.51
C LEU A 177 -5.07 -2.70 30.45
N VAL A 178 -3.80 -3.09 30.35
CA VAL A 178 -3.38 -4.51 30.33
C VAL A 178 -2.55 -4.78 31.58
N GLU A 179 -3.02 -5.69 32.43
CA GLU A 179 -2.30 -6.11 33.63
C GLU A 179 -1.19 -7.12 33.31
N GLU A 180 -0.08 -7.08 34.05
CA GLU A 180 1.06 -8.00 33.85
C GLU A 180 0.67 -9.48 34.03
N GLY A 181 -0.30 -9.77 34.90
CA GLY A 181 -0.81 -11.12 35.13
C GLY A 181 -1.74 -11.65 34.04
N SER A 182 -2.14 -10.82 33.08
CA SER A 182 -3.03 -11.18 31.97
C SER A 182 -2.62 -10.44 30.70
N PRO A 183 -1.45 -10.77 30.14
CA PRO A 183 -0.86 -10.03 29.05
C PRO A 183 -1.56 -10.32 27.71
N VAL A 184 -1.51 -9.34 26.81
CA VAL A 184 -1.93 -9.50 25.40
C VAL A 184 -0.73 -10.02 24.58
N PRO A 185 -0.84 -11.13 23.84
CA PRO A 185 0.23 -11.61 22.99
C PRO A 185 0.37 -10.75 21.73
N LEU A 186 1.55 -10.15 21.52
CA LEU A 186 1.91 -9.36 20.32
C LEU A 186 2.75 -10.16 19.31
N GLY A 187 2.68 -11.49 19.38
CA GLY A 187 3.43 -12.41 18.52
C GLY A 187 4.67 -13.00 19.19
N SER A 188 5.73 -13.21 18.41
CA SER A 188 6.96 -13.84 18.89
C SER A 188 8.19 -13.44 18.07
N PHE A 189 9.35 -13.55 18.71
CA PHE A 189 10.66 -13.27 18.12
C PHE A 189 11.57 -14.48 18.23
N GLN A 190 12.36 -14.75 17.18
CA GLN A 190 13.30 -15.86 17.15
C GLN A 190 14.57 -15.47 16.40
N ILE A 191 15.73 -15.80 16.97
CA ILE A 191 17.00 -15.75 16.25
C ILE A 191 17.14 -17.09 15.51
N ILE A 192 17.29 -17.03 14.20
CA ILE A 192 17.43 -18.22 13.38
C ILE A 192 18.82 -18.80 13.58
N ARG A 193 18.90 -20.11 13.78
CA ARG A 193 20.16 -20.83 13.92
C ARG A 193 20.86 -20.91 12.56
N PRO A 194 21.97 -20.18 12.35
CA PRO A 194 22.68 -20.25 11.08
C PRO A 194 23.41 -21.60 10.95
N THR A 195 23.50 -22.10 9.72
CA THR A 195 24.25 -23.33 9.38
C THR A 195 25.23 -23.05 8.24
N PRO A 196 26.43 -23.65 8.22
CA PRO A 196 27.45 -23.37 7.20
C PRO A 196 27.14 -24.09 5.87
N VAL A 197 25.94 -23.88 5.34
CA VAL A 197 25.42 -24.54 4.13
C VAL A 197 24.90 -23.47 3.17
N HIS A 198 25.29 -23.59 1.90
CA HIS A 198 24.72 -22.82 0.81
C HIS A 198 23.85 -23.75 -0.03
N VAL A 199 22.59 -23.38 -0.22
CA VAL A 199 21.62 -24.22 -0.93
C VAL A 199 20.55 -23.35 -1.58
N SER A 200 20.17 -23.70 -2.82
CA SER A 200 19.14 -22.99 -3.59
C SER A 200 19.38 -21.48 -3.71
N GLY A 201 20.65 -21.07 -3.81
CA GLY A 201 21.05 -19.66 -3.95
C GLY A 201 21.05 -18.86 -2.64
N ALA A 202 20.74 -19.48 -1.49
CA ALA A 202 20.78 -18.82 -0.19
C ALA A 202 21.95 -19.32 0.68
N ASP A 203 22.64 -18.37 1.33
CA ASP A 203 23.58 -18.65 2.41
C ASP A 203 22.84 -18.84 3.73
N LEU A 204 22.74 -20.07 4.22
CA LEU A 204 22.13 -20.37 5.53
C LEU A 204 23.05 -20.03 6.70
N GLY A 205 24.30 -19.61 6.44
CA GLY A 205 25.27 -19.16 7.42
C GLY A 205 25.10 -17.71 7.85
N THR A 206 24.27 -16.96 7.12
CA THR A 206 23.90 -15.58 7.43
C THR A 206 23.06 -15.49 8.71
N VAL A 207 23.37 -14.51 9.55
CA VAL A 207 22.64 -14.22 10.79
C VAL A 207 21.29 -13.59 10.45
N ARG A 208 20.22 -14.26 10.89
CA ARG A 208 18.83 -13.83 10.65
C ARG A 208 18.02 -13.83 11.92
N VAL A 209 17.01 -12.98 11.97
CA VAL A 209 15.94 -13.04 12.97
C VAL A 209 14.59 -13.10 12.27
N ARG A 210 13.61 -13.66 12.96
CA ARG A 210 12.23 -13.74 12.49
C ARG A 210 11.30 -13.09 13.49
N PHE A 211 10.40 -12.25 12.98
CA PHE A 211 9.24 -11.78 13.70
C PHE A 211 8.00 -12.53 13.20
N THR A 212 7.26 -13.18 14.10
CA THR A 212 5.96 -13.79 13.77
C THR A 212 4.87 -12.99 14.48
N PRO A 213 3.92 -12.39 13.77
CA PRO A 213 2.89 -11.54 14.38
C PRO A 213 1.92 -12.36 15.24
N ALA A 214 1.06 -11.66 15.97
CA ALA A 214 -0.06 -12.25 16.67
C ALA A 214 -1.14 -12.79 15.69
N ARG A 215 -2.23 -13.31 16.24
CA ARG A 215 -3.21 -14.10 15.48
C ARG A 215 -4.31 -13.25 14.83
N GLY A 216 -4.43 -11.99 15.23
CA GLY A 216 -5.52 -11.10 14.81
C GLY A 216 -6.73 -11.23 15.74
N GLU A 217 -6.47 -11.43 17.03
CA GLU A 217 -7.50 -11.55 18.06
C GLU A 217 -7.85 -10.19 18.68
N VAL A 218 -9.08 -10.09 19.18
CA VAL A 218 -9.59 -8.92 19.90
C VAL A 218 -9.63 -9.22 21.39
N TYR A 219 -9.33 -8.22 22.20
CA TYR A 219 -9.29 -8.27 23.66
C TYR A 219 -10.18 -7.18 24.24
N GLY A 220 -10.83 -7.46 25.36
CA GLY A 220 -11.82 -6.58 25.95
C GLY A 220 -11.89 -6.71 27.47
N PRO A 221 -12.63 -5.82 28.15
CA PRO A 221 -12.95 -6.01 29.56
C PRO A 221 -13.92 -7.20 29.74
N PRO A 222 -14.10 -7.71 30.98
CA PRO A 222 -15.11 -8.71 31.32
C PRO A 222 -16.54 -8.40 30.83
N THR A 223 -16.84 -7.12 30.62
CA THR A 223 -18.14 -6.61 30.15
C THR A 223 -18.31 -6.62 28.63
N ALA A 224 -17.25 -6.82 27.84
CA ALA A 224 -17.30 -6.83 26.37
C ALA A 224 -17.84 -8.17 25.84
N VAL A 225 -19.12 -8.46 26.14
CA VAL A 225 -19.74 -9.76 25.90
C VAL A 225 -20.53 -9.78 24.59
N LEU A 226 -21.57 -8.94 24.47
CA LEU A 226 -22.45 -8.91 23.30
C LEU A 226 -22.67 -7.47 22.81
N GLY A 227 -22.61 -7.28 21.50
CA GLY A 227 -23.03 -6.08 20.79
C GLY A 227 -24.31 -6.36 20.00
N GLN A 228 -25.13 -5.34 19.77
CA GLN A 228 -26.31 -5.44 18.92
C GLN A 228 -26.08 -4.65 17.63
N ASP A 229 -26.23 -5.29 16.48
CA ASP A 229 -26.23 -4.60 15.19
C ASP A 229 -27.51 -3.78 15.04
N ASP A 230 -27.38 -2.49 14.78
CA ASP A 230 -28.51 -1.58 14.76
C ASP A 230 -29.44 -1.76 13.56
N ALA A 231 -28.92 -2.24 12.44
CA ALA A 231 -29.68 -2.44 11.21
C ALA A 231 -30.43 -3.79 11.22
N THR A 232 -29.78 -4.86 11.70
CA THR A 232 -30.32 -6.22 11.70
C THR A 232 -30.94 -6.62 13.03
N LYS A 233 -30.66 -5.87 14.11
CA LYS A 233 -31.03 -6.17 15.50
C LYS A 233 -30.46 -7.50 16.02
N GLN A 234 -29.51 -8.09 15.32
CA GLN A 234 -28.83 -9.32 15.73
C GLN A 234 -27.81 -9.03 16.84
N PHE A 235 -27.66 -10.00 17.75
CA PHE A 235 -26.62 -9.96 18.77
C PHE A 235 -25.39 -10.73 18.29
N HIS A 236 -24.21 -10.15 18.52
CA HIS A 236 -22.92 -10.72 18.15
C HIS A 236 -21.99 -10.68 19.36
N GLU A 237 -21.17 -11.72 19.52
CA GLU A 237 -20.10 -11.71 20.51
C GLU A 237 -19.07 -10.64 20.15
N ILE A 238 -18.75 -9.75 21.09
CA ILE A 238 -17.74 -8.69 20.86
C ILE A 238 -16.35 -9.30 21.04
N VAL A 239 -16.13 -9.93 22.20
CA VAL A 239 -14.84 -10.53 22.56
C VAL A 239 -15.07 -11.95 23.07
N PRO A 240 -14.33 -12.97 22.58
CA PRO A 240 -14.35 -14.33 23.12
C PRO A 240 -14.02 -14.35 24.61
N GLU A 241 -14.69 -15.21 25.40
CA GLU A 241 -14.49 -15.30 26.85
C GLU A 241 -13.01 -15.35 27.30
N PRO A 242 -12.09 -16.12 26.67
CA PRO A 242 -10.68 -16.15 27.07
C PRO A 242 -9.94 -14.82 26.90
N ASN A 243 -10.45 -13.92 26.07
CA ASN A 243 -9.80 -12.64 25.74
C ASN A 243 -10.43 -11.45 26.48
N ARG A 244 -11.38 -11.70 27.39
CA ARG A 244 -12.03 -10.69 28.23
C ARG A 244 -11.18 -10.34 29.46
N ILE A 245 -9.94 -9.92 29.22
CA ILE A 245 -8.88 -9.78 30.23
C ILE A 245 -8.50 -8.33 30.55
N LEU A 246 -9.03 -7.33 29.83
CA LEU A 246 -8.64 -5.94 30.04
C LEU A 246 -9.20 -5.38 31.34
N ASN A 247 -8.45 -4.47 31.96
CA ASN A 247 -8.85 -3.82 33.21
C ASN A 247 -10.08 -2.92 32.97
N PRO A 248 -11.24 -3.21 33.61
CA PRO A 248 -12.46 -2.44 33.42
C PRO A 248 -12.41 -1.04 34.07
N ARG A 249 -11.32 -0.69 34.77
CA ARG A 249 -11.10 0.63 35.38
C ARG A 249 -10.23 1.55 34.53
N SER A 250 -9.71 1.07 33.39
CA SER A 250 -8.97 1.91 32.44
C SER A 250 -9.87 3.03 31.88
N THR A 251 -9.26 4.18 31.63
CA THR A 251 -9.94 5.34 31.02
C THR A 251 -10.38 5.07 29.58
N TRP A 252 -9.86 4.02 28.93
CA TRP A 252 -10.26 3.62 27.59
C TRP A 252 -11.73 3.25 27.48
N LEU A 253 -12.31 2.60 28.51
CA LEU A 253 -13.73 2.24 28.53
C LEU A 253 -14.66 3.47 28.63
N SER A 254 -14.13 4.58 29.13
CA SER A 254 -14.87 5.86 29.24
C SER A 254 -14.52 6.84 28.13
N TYR A 255 -13.71 6.41 27.15
CA TYR A 255 -13.37 7.27 26.02
C TYR A 255 -14.62 7.54 25.18
N ASP A 256 -14.85 8.83 24.93
CA ASP A 256 -15.95 9.34 24.12
C ASP A 256 -15.34 10.28 23.09
N GLY A 257 -15.44 9.89 21.81
CA GLY A 257 -14.88 10.64 20.70
C GLY A 257 -15.75 11.81 20.23
N ALA A 258 -16.79 12.21 20.97
CA ALA A 258 -17.59 13.38 20.68
C ALA A 258 -16.73 14.64 20.53
N TYR A 259 -16.87 15.33 19.39
CA TYR A 259 -16.09 16.53 19.02
C TYR A 259 -16.17 17.68 20.02
N GLU A 260 -17.22 17.74 20.83
CA GLU A 260 -17.41 18.77 21.85
C GLU A 260 -16.65 18.49 23.14
N ASN A 261 -16.01 17.32 23.29
CA ASN A 261 -15.28 16.96 24.49
C ASN A 261 -13.83 17.49 24.43
N PRO A 262 -13.48 18.57 25.16
CA PRO A 262 -12.15 19.15 25.11
C PRO A 262 -11.09 18.29 25.81
N LEU A 263 -11.50 17.21 26.51
CA LEU A 263 -10.59 16.32 27.21
C LEU A 263 -9.75 15.46 26.26
N TRP A 264 -10.24 15.21 25.04
CA TRP A 264 -9.60 14.28 24.12
C TRP A 264 -9.23 14.97 22.81
N VAL A 265 -7.98 14.81 22.40
CA VAL A 265 -7.55 15.16 21.03
C VAL A 265 -7.89 13.95 20.17
N ASN A 266 -8.84 14.08 19.25
CA ASN A 266 -9.23 12.97 18.38
C ASN A 266 -8.26 12.93 17.17
N PRO A 267 -7.27 12.01 17.12
CA PRO A 267 -6.42 11.91 15.95
C PRO A 267 -7.24 11.39 14.76
N GLU A 268 -7.05 12.00 13.59
CA GLU A 268 -7.63 11.52 12.35
C GLU A 268 -6.96 10.21 11.89
N PRO A 269 -7.72 9.22 11.34
CA PRO A 269 -9.18 9.24 11.18
C PRO A 269 -9.91 8.98 12.51
N TRP A 270 -10.90 9.82 12.81
CA TRP A 270 -11.62 9.81 14.09
C TRP A 270 -12.50 8.56 14.31
N ASP A 271 -12.85 7.82 13.26
CA ASP A 271 -13.78 6.69 13.24
C ASP A 271 -13.11 5.30 13.45
N THR A 272 -11.84 5.26 13.87
CA THR A 272 -11.03 4.01 13.89
C THR A 272 -11.02 3.27 15.23
N TYR A 273 -12.05 3.42 16.07
CA TYR A 273 -12.24 2.61 17.28
C TYR A 273 -13.64 2.01 17.33
N ASP A 274 -13.78 0.87 17.99
CA ASP A 274 -15.07 0.21 18.14
C ASP A 274 -16.02 1.06 18.98
N GLY A 275 -17.16 1.39 18.38
CA GLY A 275 -18.16 2.30 18.94
C GLY A 275 -18.19 3.70 18.33
N ALA A 276 -17.23 4.05 17.45
CA ALA A 276 -17.15 5.38 16.83
C ALA A 276 -18.34 5.73 15.91
N ASP A 277 -19.03 4.72 15.36
CA ASP A 277 -20.23 4.88 14.53
C ASP A 277 -21.52 4.51 15.27
N GLN A 278 -21.46 4.33 16.59
CA GLN A 278 -22.58 3.86 17.41
C GLN A 278 -23.07 4.96 18.32
N HIS A 279 -24.33 5.39 18.14
CA HIS A 279 -25.10 6.36 18.94
C HIS A 279 -24.31 7.52 19.57
N SER A 280 -23.54 7.24 20.63
CA SER A 280 -22.80 8.19 21.46
C SER A 280 -21.29 8.26 21.20
N ASN A 281 -20.73 7.60 20.18
CA ASN A 281 -19.29 7.59 19.88
C ASN A 281 -18.42 7.17 21.07
N VAL A 282 -18.93 6.21 21.86
CA VAL A 282 -18.25 5.71 23.07
C VAL A 282 -17.50 4.43 22.75
N SER A 283 -16.23 4.37 23.17
CA SER A 283 -15.41 3.18 23.01
C SER A 283 -16.03 1.98 23.71
N TRP A 284 -16.01 0.82 23.04
CA TRP A 284 -16.37 -0.46 23.66
C TRP A 284 -15.29 -0.98 24.61
N GLY A 285 -14.17 -0.26 24.77
CA GLY A 285 -13.06 -0.64 25.65
C GLY A 285 -12.22 -1.79 25.11
N VAL A 286 -12.34 -2.12 23.83
CA VAL A 286 -11.63 -3.24 23.19
C VAL A 286 -10.36 -2.77 22.49
N VAL A 287 -9.41 -3.69 22.31
CA VAL A 287 -8.17 -3.50 21.55
C VAL A 287 -7.86 -4.73 20.72
N ASP A 288 -7.06 -4.57 19.67
CA ASP A 288 -6.53 -5.67 18.88
C ASP A 288 -5.08 -6.02 19.29
N ASP A 289 -4.59 -7.14 18.78
CA ASP A 289 -3.21 -7.61 18.96
C ASP A 289 -2.24 -7.13 17.86
N THR A 290 -2.59 -6.08 17.12
CA THR A 290 -1.63 -5.42 16.23
C THR A 290 -0.59 -4.64 17.04
N CYS A 291 0.57 -4.42 16.46
CA CYS A 291 1.64 -3.67 17.10
C CYS A 291 2.61 -3.09 16.07
N ASP A 292 3.38 -2.11 16.52
CA ASP A 292 4.57 -1.60 15.83
C ASP A 292 5.78 -1.72 16.75
N GLY A 293 6.98 -1.80 16.19
CA GLY A 293 8.16 -1.98 17.01
C GLY A 293 9.51 -1.82 16.35
N LEU A 294 10.54 -2.00 17.17
CA LEU A 294 11.94 -1.94 16.83
C LEU A 294 12.61 -3.28 17.12
N ILE A 295 13.33 -3.80 16.14
CA ILE A 295 14.27 -4.90 16.29
C ILE A 295 15.67 -4.28 16.34
N THR A 296 16.49 -4.71 17.30
CA THR A 296 17.86 -4.23 17.50
C THR A 296 18.82 -5.40 17.50
N ALA A 297 19.98 -5.22 16.87
CA ALA A 297 21.11 -6.12 16.95
C ALA A 297 22.32 -5.35 17.49
N ALA A 298 23.13 -6.02 18.30
CA ALA A 298 24.43 -5.51 18.72
C ALA A 298 25.48 -6.62 18.60
N VAL A 299 26.66 -6.28 18.09
CA VAL A 299 27.83 -7.16 18.02
C VAL A 299 29.04 -6.47 18.65
N VAL A 300 29.82 -7.23 19.42
CA VAL A 300 31.07 -6.75 20.03
C VAL A 300 32.27 -7.37 19.32
N ILE A 301 33.08 -6.55 18.66
CA ILE A 301 34.32 -6.96 17.99
C ILE A 301 35.50 -6.30 18.71
N GLY A 302 36.32 -7.10 19.40
CA GLY A 302 37.37 -6.57 20.28
C GLY A 302 36.77 -5.73 21.41
N THR A 303 37.09 -4.43 21.43
CA THR A 303 36.54 -3.45 22.41
C THR A 303 35.43 -2.58 21.85
N LYS A 304 35.07 -2.75 20.56
CA LYS A 304 34.06 -1.92 19.90
C LYS A 304 32.72 -2.63 19.87
N ARG A 305 31.66 -1.87 20.12
CA ARG A 305 30.27 -2.31 19.98
C ARG A 305 29.65 -1.64 18.77
N TYR A 306 29.04 -2.43 17.90
CA TYR A 306 28.28 -1.98 16.74
C TYR A 306 26.82 -2.32 16.95
N THR A 307 25.91 -1.47 16.48
CA THR A 307 24.47 -1.61 16.67
C THR A 307 23.71 -1.33 15.39
N ALA A 308 22.68 -2.12 15.14
CA ALA A 308 21.73 -1.95 14.04
C ALA A 308 20.31 -1.95 14.57
N SER A 309 19.39 -1.33 13.82
CA SER A 309 17.97 -1.40 14.10
C SER A 309 17.12 -1.53 12.84
N ALA A 310 16.04 -2.29 12.93
CA ALA A 310 14.99 -2.40 11.92
C ALA A 310 13.62 -2.10 12.54
N ARG A 311 12.68 -1.66 11.71
CA ARG A 311 11.28 -1.45 12.12
C ARG A 311 10.41 -2.62 11.68
N ILE A 312 9.42 -2.93 12.51
CA ILE A 312 8.36 -3.85 12.17
C ILE A 312 7.02 -3.15 12.41
N SER A 313 6.09 -3.32 11.48
CA SER A 313 4.69 -2.95 11.65
C SER A 313 3.82 -4.17 11.38
N VAL A 314 2.74 -4.34 12.15
CA VAL A 314 1.80 -5.46 12.00
C VAL A 314 0.47 -4.93 11.48
N GLY A 315 0.17 -5.27 10.23
CA GLY A 315 -1.08 -4.92 9.57
C GLY A 315 -2.11 -6.05 9.55
N PRO A 316 -3.34 -5.76 9.12
CA PRO A 316 -4.34 -6.79 8.84
C PRO A 316 -3.88 -7.71 7.70
N PRO A 317 -4.46 -8.91 7.55
CA PRO A 317 -4.17 -9.80 6.43
C PRO A 317 -4.36 -9.10 5.07
N ASP A 318 -3.53 -9.47 4.10
CA ASP A 318 -3.73 -9.08 2.70
C ASP A 318 -4.66 -10.07 2.02
N TYR A 319 -5.88 -9.64 1.69
CA TYR A 319 -6.91 -10.48 1.09
C TYR A 319 -6.84 -10.55 -0.44
N ALA A 320 -6.02 -9.71 -1.06
CA ALA A 320 -5.83 -9.70 -2.51
C ALA A 320 -4.35 -9.43 -2.84
N PRO A 321 -3.41 -10.29 -2.40
CA PRO A 321 -1.99 -10.05 -2.57
C PRO A 321 -1.54 -10.04 -4.04
N ASP A 322 -2.35 -10.55 -4.96
CA ASP A 322 -2.15 -10.44 -6.42
C ASP A 322 -2.53 -9.05 -6.99
N ARG A 323 -3.04 -8.14 -6.15
CA ARG A 323 -3.51 -6.81 -6.54
C ARG A 323 -2.75 -5.76 -5.76
N ARG A 324 -1.94 -4.97 -6.47
CA ARG A 324 -1.08 -3.99 -5.83
C ARG A 324 -1.87 -2.69 -5.59
N PRO A 325 -1.64 -2.02 -4.45
CA PRO A 325 -2.23 -0.71 -4.19
C PRO A 325 -1.83 0.30 -5.26
N PHE A 326 -2.78 1.15 -5.67
CA PHE A 326 -2.50 2.25 -6.60
C PHE A 326 -1.32 3.12 -6.16
N VAL A 327 -1.35 3.59 -4.91
CA VAL A 327 -0.21 4.23 -4.23
C VAL A 327 0.16 3.35 -3.04
N SER A 328 1.44 3.02 -2.94
CA SER A 328 2.01 2.18 -1.89
C SER A 328 2.91 2.99 -0.96
N LEU A 329 3.21 2.43 0.22
CA LEU A 329 4.19 2.99 1.14
C LEU A 329 5.57 3.19 0.49
N ALA A 330 5.94 2.32 -0.46
CA ALA A 330 7.20 2.47 -1.19
C ALA A 330 7.18 3.72 -2.09
N ASP A 331 6.04 4.03 -2.72
CA ASP A 331 5.90 5.27 -3.50
C ASP A 331 5.99 6.50 -2.58
N ASP A 332 5.37 6.46 -1.40
CA ASP A 332 5.45 7.57 -0.43
C ASP A 332 6.87 7.79 0.11
N LEU A 333 7.62 6.71 0.37
CA LEU A 333 9.01 6.80 0.78
C LEU A 333 9.88 7.36 -0.35
N ALA A 334 9.68 6.87 -1.58
CA ALA A 334 10.39 7.36 -2.76
C ALA A 334 10.07 8.84 -3.08
N ASP A 335 8.87 9.32 -2.73
CA ASP A 335 8.48 10.73 -2.85
C ASP A 335 9.15 11.60 -1.79
N ARG A 336 9.34 11.08 -0.57
CA ARG A 336 10.02 11.79 0.53
C ARG A 336 11.53 11.93 0.32
N ASP A 337 12.15 10.96 -0.34
CA ASP A 337 13.58 11.01 -0.70
C ASP A 337 13.84 12.00 -1.85
N LEU A 338 12.80 12.55 -2.47
CA LEU A 338 12.91 13.53 -3.55
C LEU A 338 13.20 14.93 -2.99
N GLU A 339 14.44 15.40 -3.15
CA GLU A 339 14.80 16.80 -2.85
C GLU A 339 14.01 17.76 -3.76
N PRO A 340 13.41 18.87 -3.25
CA PRO A 340 12.61 19.78 -4.07
C PRO A 340 13.34 20.35 -5.29
N SER A 341 14.65 20.55 -5.23
CA SER A 341 15.48 21.01 -6.36
C SER A 341 15.76 19.92 -7.41
N SER A 342 15.39 18.67 -7.16
CA SER A 342 15.60 17.53 -8.05
C SER A 342 14.46 17.32 -9.05
N LEU A 343 13.42 18.16 -9.06
CA LEU A 343 12.38 18.15 -10.11
C LEU A 343 13.00 18.21 -11.52
N SER A 344 14.06 19.00 -11.74
CA SER A 344 14.79 19.02 -13.02
C SER A 344 15.59 17.74 -13.31
N ALA A 345 15.99 17.00 -12.28
CA ALA A 345 16.59 15.68 -12.42
C ALA A 345 15.52 14.64 -12.75
N LEU A 346 14.32 14.73 -12.16
CA LEU A 346 13.15 13.94 -12.60
C LEU A 346 12.76 14.22 -14.04
N LEU A 347 12.93 15.44 -14.54
CA LEU A 347 12.74 15.74 -15.96
C LEU A 347 13.72 14.96 -16.85
N THR A 348 14.92 14.69 -16.34
CA THR A 348 15.94 13.87 -17.03
C THR A 348 15.63 12.38 -16.89
N GLU A 349 15.17 11.94 -15.71
CA GLU A 349 14.72 10.56 -15.46
C GLU A 349 13.42 10.19 -16.20
N ALA A 350 12.52 11.14 -16.48
CA ALA A 350 11.32 10.94 -17.29
C ALA A 350 11.65 10.69 -18.78
N GLN A 351 12.91 10.87 -19.17
CA GLN A 351 13.46 10.47 -20.46
C GLN A 351 14.29 9.19 -20.35
N ALA A 352 14.41 8.60 -19.15
CA ALA A 352 15.14 7.35 -18.95
C ALA A 352 14.44 6.20 -19.67
N PRO A 353 15.20 5.18 -20.15
CA PRO A 353 14.65 4.07 -20.92
C PRO A 353 13.49 3.33 -20.25
N ASP A 354 13.44 3.31 -18.92
CA ASP A 354 12.46 2.58 -18.12
C ASP A 354 11.26 3.41 -17.65
N THR A 355 11.17 4.69 -18.05
CA THR A 355 10.03 5.57 -17.71
C THR A 355 8.70 4.99 -18.16
N GLN A 356 8.66 4.43 -19.37
CA GLN A 356 7.42 3.87 -19.93
C GLN A 356 6.89 2.73 -19.06
N SER A 357 7.76 1.82 -18.64
CA SER A 357 7.41 0.71 -17.76
C SER A 357 6.99 1.19 -16.36
N ARG A 358 7.63 2.24 -15.80
CA ARG A 358 7.18 2.83 -14.52
C ARG A 358 5.79 3.46 -14.63
N LEU A 359 5.50 4.16 -15.73
CA LEU A 359 4.18 4.73 -15.98
C LEU A 359 3.13 3.64 -16.23
N ALA A 360 3.46 2.60 -17.00
CA ALA A 360 2.60 1.44 -17.22
C ALA A 360 2.26 0.75 -15.90
N ASP A 361 3.24 0.60 -15.03
CA ASP A 361 3.04 0.02 -13.71
C ASP A 361 2.00 0.80 -12.87
N ILE A 362 2.02 2.13 -12.88
CA ILE A 362 1.02 2.96 -12.18
C ILE A 362 -0.40 2.66 -12.70
N PHE A 363 -0.59 2.60 -14.02
CA PHE A 363 -1.92 2.35 -14.60
C PHE A 363 -2.38 0.90 -14.42
N ALA A 364 -1.45 -0.06 -14.43
CA ALA A 364 -1.73 -1.44 -14.05
C ALA A 364 -2.25 -1.51 -12.60
N ARG A 365 -1.61 -0.81 -11.66
CA ARG A 365 -2.05 -0.72 -10.25
C ARG A 365 -3.42 -0.05 -10.09
N VAL A 366 -3.73 0.96 -10.93
CA VAL A 366 -5.10 1.55 -10.96
C VAL A 366 -6.12 0.49 -11.34
N TRP A 367 -5.88 -0.27 -12.41
CA TRP A 367 -6.77 -1.35 -12.82
C TRP A 367 -6.91 -2.40 -11.71
N GLU A 368 -5.80 -2.86 -11.14
CA GLU A 368 -5.76 -3.85 -10.05
C GLU A 368 -6.61 -3.38 -8.86
N THR A 369 -6.41 -2.15 -8.39
CA THR A 369 -7.15 -1.56 -7.26
C THR A 369 -8.62 -1.32 -7.59
N ALA A 370 -8.91 -0.68 -8.72
CA ALA A 370 -10.28 -0.33 -9.10
C ALA A 370 -11.15 -1.56 -9.38
N SER A 371 -10.54 -2.68 -9.79
CA SER A 371 -11.23 -3.95 -10.02
C SER A 371 -11.71 -4.65 -8.74
N LEU A 372 -11.16 -4.29 -7.57
CA LEU A 372 -11.50 -4.88 -6.27
C LEU A 372 -12.62 -4.15 -5.52
N ILE A 373 -12.95 -2.93 -5.95
CA ILE A 373 -13.84 -2.05 -5.21
C ILE A 373 -15.19 -1.91 -5.91
N ASN A 374 -16.24 -1.77 -5.10
CA ASN A 374 -17.55 -1.35 -5.60
C ASN A 374 -17.50 0.16 -5.88
N LEU A 375 -17.13 0.53 -7.10
CA LEU A 375 -16.98 1.92 -7.53
C LEU A 375 -18.28 2.72 -7.43
N ASP A 376 -19.43 2.07 -7.58
CA ASP A 376 -20.74 2.70 -7.45
C ASP A 376 -20.99 3.12 -5.99
N ALA A 377 -20.68 2.25 -5.03
CA ALA A 377 -20.76 2.55 -3.61
C ALA A 377 -19.71 3.60 -3.17
N ILE A 378 -18.49 3.52 -3.68
CA ILE A 378 -17.44 4.52 -3.42
C ILE A 378 -17.86 5.89 -3.96
N ARG A 379 -18.41 5.95 -5.19
CA ARG A 379 -18.97 7.18 -5.76
C ARG A 379 -20.09 7.75 -4.88
N ALA A 380 -21.04 6.92 -4.45
CA ALA A 380 -22.14 7.36 -3.60
C ALA A 380 -21.63 7.96 -2.27
N ARG A 381 -20.66 7.30 -1.63
CA ARG A 381 -19.99 7.81 -0.42
C ARG A 381 -19.27 9.13 -0.69
N ALA A 382 -18.47 9.21 -1.75
CA ALA A 382 -17.72 10.40 -2.12
C ALA A 382 -18.64 11.61 -2.35
N LEU A 383 -19.79 11.41 -3.02
CA LEU A 383 -20.81 12.44 -3.22
C LEU A 383 -21.46 12.87 -1.89
N ALA A 384 -21.73 11.93 -0.99
CA ALA A 384 -22.26 12.24 0.33
C ALA A 384 -21.26 13.05 1.17
N GLN A 385 -19.96 12.71 1.10
CA GLN A 385 -18.88 13.45 1.74
C GLN A 385 -18.78 14.87 1.17
N ASN A 386 -18.72 15.02 -0.16
CA ASN A 386 -18.71 16.33 -0.81
C ASN A 386 -19.90 17.19 -0.33
N LYS A 387 -21.09 16.61 -0.23
CA LYS A 387 -22.29 17.32 0.25
C LYS A 387 -22.19 17.74 1.73
N GLY A 388 -21.53 16.93 2.58
CA GLY A 388 -21.26 17.31 3.97
C GLY A 388 -20.24 18.44 4.09
N THR A 389 -19.27 18.46 3.18
CA THR A 389 -18.18 19.44 3.11
C THR A 389 -18.62 20.78 2.50
N ILE A 390 -19.54 20.76 1.53
CA ILE A 390 -20.12 21.96 0.91
C ILE A 390 -21.31 22.42 1.77
N THR A 391 -21.16 23.56 2.46
CA THR A 391 -22.10 24.16 3.44
C THR A 391 -23.59 23.78 3.29
N PRO A 392 -24.28 23.36 4.38
CA PRO A 392 -25.72 23.08 4.35
C PRO A 392 -26.52 24.34 3.96
N GLY A 393 -27.11 24.34 2.76
CA GLY A 393 -27.96 25.44 2.28
C GLY A 393 -27.42 26.19 1.06
N ALA A 394 -26.24 25.83 0.54
CA ALA A 394 -25.91 26.18 -0.83
C ALA A 394 -26.95 25.49 -1.76
N PRO A 395 -27.63 26.21 -2.66
CA PRO A 395 -28.45 25.58 -3.70
C PRO A 395 -27.60 24.58 -4.48
N ASP A 396 -28.23 23.72 -5.30
CA ASP A 396 -27.55 22.99 -6.39
C ASP A 396 -26.87 23.95 -7.42
N SER A 397 -26.69 25.23 -7.08
CA SER A 397 -25.94 26.22 -7.84
C SER A 397 -24.48 25.81 -7.91
N GLU A 398 -24.05 25.57 -9.14
CA GLU A 398 -22.66 25.43 -9.55
C GLU A 398 -21.76 26.42 -8.80
N PRO A 399 -20.60 25.98 -8.28
CA PRO A 399 -19.71 26.85 -7.53
C PRO A 399 -19.30 28.04 -8.41
N PRO A 400 -19.54 29.29 -8.00
CA PRO A 400 -19.08 30.44 -8.77
C PRO A 400 -17.56 30.57 -8.61
N HIS A 401 -16.85 30.27 -9.70
CA HIS A 401 -15.67 30.94 -10.29
C HIS A 401 -14.60 29.97 -10.83
N SER A 402 -14.79 29.58 -12.11
CA SER A 402 -13.80 29.37 -13.20
C SER A 402 -12.57 28.46 -13.02
N GLU A 403 -12.51 27.19 -13.44
CA GLU A 403 -13.45 26.06 -13.42
C GLU A 403 -12.63 24.84 -12.94
N PRO A 404 -12.86 24.36 -11.71
CA PRO A 404 -12.49 23.03 -11.24
C PRO A 404 -13.75 22.15 -11.03
N PRO A 405 -13.61 20.83 -10.76
CA PRO A 405 -14.54 19.82 -11.25
C PRO A 405 -15.92 19.84 -10.61
N HIS A 406 -16.89 19.27 -11.32
CA HIS A 406 -18.25 19.09 -10.82
C HIS A 406 -18.23 18.28 -9.52
N VAL A 407 -18.89 18.80 -8.48
CA VAL A 407 -18.92 18.18 -7.13
C VAL A 407 -20.35 17.84 -6.66
N GLY A 408 -21.36 18.10 -7.50
CA GLY A 408 -22.79 17.83 -7.23
C GLY A 408 -23.30 16.50 -7.79
N LYS A 409 -24.62 16.26 -7.75
CA LYS A 409 -25.24 14.98 -8.20
C LYS A 409 -24.98 14.61 -9.66
N LYS A 410 -24.70 15.60 -10.51
CA LYS A 410 -24.33 15.44 -11.92
C LYS A 410 -22.84 15.12 -12.11
N SER A 411 -22.02 15.28 -11.07
CA SER A 411 -20.64 14.83 -11.05
C SER A 411 -20.59 13.33 -11.29
N MET A 412 -19.55 12.90 -11.99
CA MET A 412 -19.28 11.51 -12.26
C MET A 412 -20.41 10.82 -13.02
N LEU A 413 -20.99 11.55 -13.97
CA LEU A 413 -21.97 11.07 -14.95
C LEU A 413 -21.56 11.51 -16.35
N PRO A 414 -22.20 10.99 -17.40
CA PRO A 414 -21.91 11.42 -18.76
C PRO A 414 -21.96 12.93 -19.04
N ASP A 415 -22.69 13.69 -18.23
CA ASP A 415 -22.82 15.14 -18.36
C ASP A 415 -21.66 15.91 -17.71
N ASP A 416 -20.73 15.23 -17.04
CA ASP A 416 -19.57 15.80 -16.35
C ASP A 416 -18.44 16.13 -17.34
N ALA A 417 -18.72 17.02 -18.29
CA ALA A 417 -17.74 17.51 -19.26
C ALA A 417 -16.74 18.48 -18.59
N PRO A 418 -15.46 18.51 -19.02
CA PRO A 418 -14.86 17.68 -20.06
C PRO A 418 -14.46 16.28 -19.57
N PHE A 419 -14.59 15.94 -18.29
CA PHE A 419 -14.05 14.71 -17.69
C PHE A 419 -14.77 13.43 -18.10
N ALA A 420 -16.02 13.46 -18.54
CA ALA A 420 -16.71 12.31 -19.09
C ALA A 420 -16.26 12.04 -20.55
N ASP A 421 -15.88 10.80 -20.85
CA ASP A 421 -15.56 10.41 -22.24
C ASP A 421 -16.86 10.01 -22.95
N ALA A 422 -17.08 10.53 -24.17
CA ALA A 422 -18.21 10.17 -25.03
C ALA A 422 -18.31 8.65 -25.29
N ASN A 423 -17.19 7.94 -25.29
CA ASN A 423 -17.14 6.48 -25.41
C ASN A 423 -17.66 5.77 -24.15
N VAL A 424 -17.38 6.33 -22.96
CA VAL A 424 -17.90 5.82 -21.69
C VAL A 424 -19.39 6.16 -21.60
N GLN A 425 -19.80 7.37 -22.00
CA GLN A 425 -21.21 7.77 -22.13
C GLN A 425 -22.02 6.81 -23.01
N ALA A 426 -21.46 6.37 -24.13
CA ALA A 426 -22.10 5.38 -25.01
C ALA A 426 -22.24 3.98 -24.37
N ALA A 427 -21.42 3.67 -23.37
CA ALA A 427 -21.45 2.39 -22.64
C ALA A 427 -22.44 2.39 -21.47
N PHE A 428 -22.96 3.56 -21.04
CA PHE A 428 -24.02 3.64 -20.05
C PHE A 428 -25.32 3.04 -20.61
N PRO A 429 -25.99 2.13 -19.88
CA PRO A 429 -27.28 1.61 -20.33
C PRO A 429 -28.32 2.74 -20.38
N ARG A 430 -28.91 2.98 -21.56
CA ARG A 430 -29.98 3.98 -21.72
C ARG A 430 -31.23 3.55 -20.94
N GLY A 431 -31.81 4.46 -20.16
CA GLY A 431 -33.11 4.24 -19.49
C GLY A 431 -33.06 3.57 -18.12
N VAL A 432 -31.89 3.51 -17.45
CA VAL A 432 -31.84 3.13 -16.02
C VAL A 432 -32.32 4.34 -15.22
N PRO A 433 -33.46 4.25 -14.51
CA PRO A 433 -34.08 5.42 -13.88
C PRO A 433 -33.31 5.93 -12.65
N ASP A 434 -32.36 5.14 -12.15
CA ASP A 434 -31.60 5.50 -10.95
C ASP A 434 -30.20 4.85 -10.96
N PRO A 435 -29.10 5.61 -11.04
CA PRO A 435 -27.74 5.09 -10.89
C PRO A 435 -27.48 4.47 -9.50
N GLU A 436 -28.42 4.58 -8.55
CA GLU A 436 -28.33 3.89 -7.24
C GLU A 436 -28.58 2.37 -7.31
N VAL A 437 -29.13 1.83 -8.41
CA VAL A 437 -29.62 0.43 -8.45
C VAL A 437 -28.74 -0.50 -9.30
N GLY A 438 -27.74 0.01 -10.03
CA GLY A 438 -26.87 -0.79 -10.90
C GLY A 438 -25.38 -0.64 -10.56
N LEU A 439 -24.61 -1.74 -10.64
CA LEU A 439 -23.14 -1.74 -10.54
C LEU A 439 -22.51 -1.24 -11.86
N VAL A 440 -22.91 -0.06 -12.33
CA VAL A 440 -22.56 0.47 -13.65
C VAL A 440 -21.07 0.80 -13.71
N PHE A 441 -20.55 1.58 -12.75
CA PHE A 441 -19.14 1.97 -12.72
C PHE A 441 -18.25 0.76 -12.47
N SER A 442 -18.64 -0.11 -11.54
CA SER A 442 -17.93 -1.36 -11.25
C SER A 442 -17.90 -2.30 -12.46
N SER A 443 -18.90 -2.23 -13.35
CA SER A 443 -18.90 -3.00 -14.60
C SER A 443 -18.09 -2.35 -15.72
N LEU A 444 -17.96 -1.02 -15.72
CA LEU A 444 -17.25 -0.26 -16.76
C LEU A 444 -15.75 -0.16 -16.51
N VAL A 445 -15.28 -0.34 -15.27
CA VAL A 445 -13.86 -0.28 -14.91
C VAL A 445 -12.99 -1.18 -15.80
N ALA A 446 -13.46 -2.37 -16.13
CA ALA A 446 -12.76 -3.31 -17.02
C ALA A 446 -12.65 -2.81 -18.45
N LEU A 447 -13.63 -2.05 -18.93
CA LEU A 447 -13.58 -1.48 -20.27
C LEU A 447 -12.65 -0.26 -20.32
N ALA A 448 -12.68 0.57 -19.26
CA ALA A 448 -11.94 1.83 -19.22
C ALA A 448 -10.46 1.65 -18.87
N HIS A 449 -10.13 0.81 -17.89
CA HIS A 449 -8.78 0.73 -17.33
C HIS A 449 -7.97 -0.48 -17.77
N ASN A 450 -8.60 -1.62 -18.12
CA ASN A 450 -7.85 -2.81 -18.51
C ASN A 450 -6.97 -2.59 -19.77
N PRO A 451 -7.38 -1.84 -20.82
CA PRO A 451 -6.48 -1.55 -21.93
C PRO A 451 -5.28 -0.69 -21.53
N LEU A 452 -5.47 0.24 -20.58
CA LEU A 452 -4.40 1.13 -20.12
C LEU A 452 -3.41 0.47 -19.15
N ALA A 453 -3.67 -0.78 -18.75
CA ALA A 453 -2.72 -1.60 -18.00
C ALA A 453 -1.64 -2.21 -18.92
N ASP A 454 -1.87 -2.23 -20.23
CA ASP A 454 -0.88 -2.62 -21.23
C ASP A 454 0.03 -1.43 -21.58
N GLU A 455 1.34 -1.65 -21.56
CA GLU A 455 2.32 -0.58 -21.75
C GLU A 455 2.17 0.09 -23.12
N GLU A 456 2.01 -0.68 -24.19
CA GLU A 456 1.94 -0.15 -25.56
C GLU A 456 0.68 0.70 -25.77
N GLU A 457 -0.47 0.20 -25.31
CA GLU A 457 -1.74 0.93 -25.35
C GLU A 457 -1.73 2.17 -24.47
N LEU A 458 -1.12 2.11 -23.27
CA LEU A 458 -0.93 3.27 -22.43
C LEU A 458 -0.09 4.34 -23.15
N ILE A 459 1.06 3.97 -23.70
CA ILE A 459 1.94 4.93 -24.36
C ILE A 459 1.24 5.58 -25.56
N ARG A 460 0.50 4.80 -26.37
CA ARG A 460 -0.35 5.35 -27.44
C ARG A 460 -1.37 6.34 -26.90
N PHE A 461 -2.03 6.02 -25.78
CA PHE A 461 -2.99 6.91 -25.14
C PHE A 461 -2.33 8.21 -24.65
N LEU A 462 -1.19 8.14 -23.96
CA LEU A 462 -0.48 9.32 -23.45
C LEU A 462 -0.04 10.27 -24.57
N ILE A 463 0.44 9.73 -25.69
CA ILE A 463 0.86 10.51 -26.85
C ILE A 463 -0.33 11.11 -27.59
N GLY A 464 -1.38 10.31 -27.84
CA GLY A 464 -2.53 10.73 -28.65
C GLY A 464 -3.57 11.58 -27.91
N ARG A 465 -3.51 11.62 -26.57
CA ARG A 465 -4.53 12.20 -25.71
C ARG A 465 -3.92 12.99 -24.55
N GLY A 466 -2.80 13.69 -24.76
CA GLY A 466 -2.11 14.44 -23.70
C GLY A 466 -2.99 15.44 -22.93
N ASP A 467 -3.81 16.21 -23.64
CA ASP A 467 -4.77 17.15 -23.01
C ASP A 467 -5.77 16.43 -22.10
N ARG A 468 -6.24 15.27 -22.54
CA ARG A 468 -7.15 14.43 -21.75
C ARG A 468 -6.49 13.93 -20.46
N VAL A 469 -5.20 13.61 -20.50
CA VAL A 469 -4.45 13.19 -19.30
C VAL A 469 -4.35 14.34 -18.31
N ARG A 470 -4.08 15.57 -18.79
CA ARG A 470 -4.04 16.77 -17.93
C ARG A 470 -5.39 17.08 -17.29
N ASP A 471 -6.48 16.88 -18.02
CA ASP A 471 -7.82 17.04 -17.48
C ASP A 471 -8.12 15.98 -16.41
N LEU A 472 -7.75 14.72 -16.68
CA LEU A 472 -8.12 13.59 -15.82
C LEU A 472 -7.21 13.39 -14.62
N VAL A 473 -5.97 13.86 -14.61
CA VAL A 473 -5.05 13.59 -13.49
C VAL A 473 -4.97 14.81 -12.59
N ARG A 474 -5.27 14.62 -11.30
CA ARG A 474 -5.18 15.70 -10.32
C ARG A 474 -3.72 16.06 -10.05
N PRO A 475 -3.40 17.35 -9.84
CA PRO A 475 -2.14 17.71 -9.22
C PRO A 475 -1.94 17.01 -7.87
N ALA A 476 -0.69 16.62 -7.60
CA ALA A 476 -0.29 16.15 -6.27
C ALA A 476 -0.43 17.26 -5.23
N TYR A 477 -0.47 16.93 -3.94
CA TYR A 477 -0.40 17.94 -2.88
C TYR A 477 0.96 18.66 -2.90
N GLY A 478 0.95 19.98 -2.69
CA GLY A 478 2.16 20.81 -2.65
C GLY A 478 3.03 20.45 -1.45
N ALA A 479 4.36 20.62 -1.58
CA ALA A 479 5.23 20.51 -0.41
C ALA A 479 4.99 21.70 0.50
N PHE A 480 5.30 21.56 1.80
CA PHE A 480 5.15 22.66 2.75
C PHE A 480 5.83 23.97 2.32
N ALA A 481 6.94 23.88 1.57
CA ALA A 481 7.65 25.04 1.04
C ALA A 481 6.92 25.73 -0.14
N ASP A 482 6.07 25.00 -0.86
CA ASP A 482 5.27 25.51 -1.98
C ASP A 482 3.96 26.15 -1.49
N LEU A 483 3.53 25.82 -0.27
CA LEU A 483 2.27 26.28 0.31
C LEU A 483 2.35 27.76 0.72
N ARG A 484 1.33 28.54 0.36
CA ARG A 484 1.20 29.95 0.79
C ARG A 484 1.11 30.04 2.33
N PRO A 485 1.76 31.03 2.98
CA PRO A 485 1.68 31.17 4.43
C PRO A 485 0.25 31.37 4.94
N GLU A 486 -0.54 32.15 4.21
CA GLU A 486 -1.95 32.42 4.49
C GLU A 486 -2.78 32.02 3.27
N VAL A 487 -3.87 31.31 3.51
CA VAL A 487 -4.82 30.83 2.49
C VAL A 487 -6.21 30.81 3.08
N ALA A 488 -7.19 31.30 2.33
CA ALA A 488 -8.59 31.13 2.68
C ALA A 488 -9.11 29.81 2.10
N SER A 489 -10.06 29.16 2.76
CA SER A 489 -10.60 27.87 2.31
C SER A 489 -11.31 27.93 0.96
N ASP A 490 -11.78 29.12 0.57
CA ASP A 490 -12.47 29.42 -0.68
C ASP A 490 -11.54 30.09 -1.74
N ASP A 491 -10.24 30.17 -1.47
CA ASP A 491 -9.27 30.67 -2.45
C ASP A 491 -9.28 29.78 -3.71
N ALA A 492 -8.94 30.41 -4.85
CA ALA A 492 -8.78 29.71 -6.11
C ALA A 492 -7.68 28.63 -5.99
N PRO A 493 -7.93 27.40 -6.48
CA PRO A 493 -6.92 26.34 -6.46
C PRO A 493 -5.71 26.67 -7.33
N ASP A 494 -4.52 26.21 -6.91
CA ASP A 494 -3.33 26.29 -7.75
C ASP A 494 -3.44 25.24 -8.88
N PRO A 495 -3.10 25.58 -10.14
CA PRO A 495 -3.18 24.63 -11.25
C PRO A 495 -2.06 23.57 -11.22
N THR A 496 -1.00 23.78 -10.44
CA THR A 496 0.21 22.94 -10.43
C THR A 496 0.32 22.01 -9.23
N PHE A 497 -0.35 22.32 -8.13
CA PHE A 497 -0.42 21.47 -6.93
C PHE A 497 -1.73 21.70 -6.16
N ARG A 498 -2.07 20.77 -5.26
CA ARG A 498 -3.18 20.89 -4.33
C ARG A 498 -2.73 21.44 -2.98
N ASP A 499 -3.55 22.27 -2.37
CA ASP A 499 -3.37 22.75 -0.99
C ASP A 499 -4.48 22.14 -0.11
N PRO A 500 -4.15 21.32 0.90
CA PRO A 500 -5.17 20.66 1.73
C PRO A 500 -5.99 21.63 2.58
N ARG A 501 -5.64 22.93 2.60
CA ARG A 501 -6.41 23.98 3.28
C ARG A 501 -7.46 24.61 2.37
N ILE A 502 -7.37 24.42 1.05
CA ILE A 502 -8.38 24.87 0.08
C ILE A 502 -9.46 23.80 -0.01
N LEU A 503 -10.71 24.18 0.25
CA LEU A 503 -11.85 23.25 0.31
C LEU A 503 -11.99 22.42 -0.95
N ARG A 504 -11.85 23.06 -2.12
CA ARG A 504 -11.93 22.40 -3.44
C ARG A 504 -10.96 21.23 -3.53
N ASP A 505 -9.74 21.37 -3.04
CA ASP A 505 -8.66 20.39 -3.25
C ASP A 505 -8.89 19.07 -2.49
N LEU A 506 -9.79 19.10 -1.51
CA LEU A 506 -10.24 17.96 -0.72
C LEU A 506 -11.39 17.19 -1.37
N LEU A 507 -12.12 17.80 -2.32
CA LEU A 507 -13.35 17.24 -2.88
C LEU A 507 -13.09 16.09 -3.86
N HIS A 508 -13.99 15.13 -3.88
CA HIS A 508 -13.99 14.01 -4.83
C HIS A 508 -14.66 14.40 -6.16
N ASP A 509 -14.19 13.83 -7.27
CA ASP A 509 -14.64 14.09 -8.65
C ASP A 509 -14.10 13.01 -9.61
N MET A 510 -14.38 13.14 -10.92
CA MET A 510 -14.03 12.18 -11.97
C MET A 510 -12.54 11.99 -12.27
N ARG A 511 -11.66 12.83 -11.74
CA ARG A 511 -10.22 12.77 -12.00
C ARG A 511 -9.57 11.60 -11.27
N MET A 512 -8.61 10.96 -11.94
CA MET A 512 -7.89 9.76 -11.57
C MET A 512 -7.01 9.93 -10.30
N PRO A 513 -6.99 8.93 -9.40
CA PRO A 513 -7.91 7.78 -9.35
C PRO A 513 -9.34 8.28 -9.03
N PRO A 514 -10.34 7.89 -9.83
CA PRO A 514 -11.65 8.50 -9.77
C PRO A 514 -12.29 8.23 -8.41
N TYR A 515 -12.60 9.30 -7.67
CA TYR A 515 -13.33 9.30 -6.39
C TYR A 515 -12.84 8.29 -5.33
N MET A 516 -11.58 7.86 -5.42
CA MET A 516 -10.94 7.09 -4.36
C MET A 516 -10.52 8.03 -3.25
N ARG A 517 -10.41 7.49 -2.03
CA ARG A 517 -9.94 8.23 -0.87
C ARG A 517 -8.58 7.76 -0.42
N ASP A 518 -7.76 8.68 0.09
CA ASP A 518 -6.55 8.36 0.82
C ASP A 518 -6.88 7.95 2.27
N GLU A 519 -5.82 7.68 3.04
CA GLU A 519 -5.90 7.33 4.46
C GLU A 519 -6.49 8.44 5.34
N MET A 520 -6.45 9.70 4.89
CA MET A 520 -7.01 10.87 5.58
C MET A 520 -8.45 11.16 5.13
N ALA A 521 -9.08 10.22 4.43
CA ALA A 521 -10.41 10.34 3.84
C ALA A 521 -10.57 11.50 2.85
N GLN A 522 -9.47 12.00 2.27
CA GLN A 522 -9.47 13.01 1.23
C GLN A 522 -9.37 12.35 -0.15
N ALA A 523 -9.59 13.12 -1.22
CA ALA A 523 -9.46 12.57 -2.57
C ALA A 523 -8.03 12.12 -2.88
N LEU A 524 -7.88 10.83 -3.17
CA LEU A 524 -6.61 10.20 -3.49
C LEU A 524 -6.03 10.78 -4.78
N GLY A 525 -4.71 10.92 -4.82
CA GLY A 525 -3.96 11.38 -5.99
C GLY A 525 -2.64 10.64 -6.11
N LEU A 526 -1.91 10.92 -7.20
CA LEU A 526 -0.54 10.47 -7.35
C LEU A 526 0.37 11.19 -6.33
N THR A 527 1.49 10.55 -5.99
CA THR A 527 2.60 11.21 -5.30
C THR A 527 3.18 12.34 -6.17
N ARG A 528 3.95 13.27 -5.60
CA ARG A 528 4.54 14.38 -6.37
C ARG A 528 5.46 13.87 -7.47
N ARG A 529 6.29 12.87 -7.17
CA ARG A 529 7.21 12.22 -8.10
C ARG A 529 6.46 11.60 -9.28
N GLN A 530 5.47 10.76 -9.00
CA GLN A 530 4.67 10.09 -10.04
C GLN A 530 3.91 11.10 -10.92
N TYR A 531 3.32 12.14 -10.31
CA TYR A 531 2.64 13.20 -11.04
C TYR A 531 3.60 13.96 -11.96
N ALA A 532 4.75 14.39 -11.44
CA ALA A 532 5.76 15.12 -12.21
C ALA A 532 6.31 14.27 -13.36
N GLU A 533 6.60 12.99 -13.12
CA GLU A 533 7.06 12.05 -14.14
C GLU A 533 6.03 11.92 -15.29
N LEU A 534 4.76 11.68 -14.95
CA LEU A 534 3.69 11.56 -15.93
C LEU A 534 3.49 12.85 -16.75
N MET A 535 3.37 14.00 -16.09
CA MET A 535 3.13 15.28 -16.77
C MET A 535 4.30 15.68 -17.67
N THR A 536 5.53 15.36 -17.25
CA THR A 536 6.73 15.59 -18.05
C THR A 536 6.74 14.72 -19.30
N TYR A 537 6.42 13.43 -19.14
CA TYR A 537 6.34 12.51 -20.26
C TYR A 537 5.33 12.99 -21.31
N VAL A 538 4.14 13.41 -20.87
CA VAL A 538 3.09 13.96 -21.75
C VAL A 538 3.57 15.25 -22.44
N ALA A 539 4.21 16.17 -21.72
CA ALA A 539 4.75 17.39 -22.31
C ALA A 539 5.84 17.13 -23.36
N ALA A 540 6.71 16.14 -23.12
CA ALA A 540 7.74 15.73 -24.06
C ALA A 540 7.15 15.07 -25.32
N ALA A 541 6.10 14.26 -25.16
CA ALA A 541 5.37 13.65 -26.27
C ALA A 541 4.71 14.70 -27.17
N ASP A 542 4.08 15.71 -26.58
CA ASP A 542 3.45 16.81 -27.32
C ASP A 542 4.49 17.63 -28.09
N ALA A 543 5.61 17.98 -27.44
CA ALA A 543 6.70 18.70 -28.08
C ALA A 543 7.30 17.93 -29.25
N ALA A 544 7.47 16.62 -29.11
CA ALA A 544 7.97 15.76 -30.17
C ALA A 544 7.00 15.65 -31.36
N SER A 545 5.70 15.60 -31.07
CA SER A 545 4.63 15.58 -32.08
C SER A 545 4.56 16.89 -32.85
N ALA A 546 4.73 18.03 -32.16
CA ALA A 546 4.79 19.36 -32.77
C ALA A 546 6.07 19.59 -33.61
N ALA A 547 7.19 18.95 -33.25
CA ALA A 547 8.49 19.13 -33.90
C ALA A 547 8.71 18.26 -35.16
N GLY A 548 7.75 17.43 -35.58
CA GLY A 548 7.87 16.64 -36.80
C GLY A 548 8.97 15.57 -36.75
N ALA A 549 9.01 14.77 -35.68
CA ALA A 549 9.79 13.53 -35.53
C ALA A 549 11.31 13.63 -35.80
N GLY A 550 12.04 14.20 -34.83
CA GLY A 550 13.51 14.09 -34.73
C GLY A 550 14.06 13.96 -33.30
N SER A 551 13.26 14.24 -32.27
CA SER A 551 13.66 14.31 -30.85
C SER A 551 12.81 13.48 -29.89
N ALA A 552 11.82 12.71 -30.38
CA ALA A 552 10.95 11.90 -29.50
C ALA A 552 11.73 10.75 -28.83
N PRO A 553 11.31 10.29 -27.62
CA PRO A 553 11.74 9.03 -27.03
C PRO A 553 11.58 7.87 -28.03
N GLU A 554 12.49 6.91 -28.03
CA GLU A 554 12.63 5.89 -29.09
C GLU A 554 11.33 5.07 -29.31
N GLY A 555 10.62 4.71 -28.23
CA GLY A 555 9.32 4.02 -28.31
C GLY A 555 8.18 4.86 -28.91
N ALA A 556 8.21 6.19 -28.72
CA ALA A 556 7.20 7.10 -29.30
C ALA A 556 7.34 7.23 -30.82
N ARG A 557 8.55 7.07 -31.38
CA ARG A 557 8.79 7.14 -32.83
C ARG A 557 8.25 5.93 -33.57
N ALA A 558 8.36 4.73 -32.99
CA ALA A 558 7.91 3.50 -33.60
C ALA A 558 6.37 3.42 -33.67
N LEU A 559 5.68 3.89 -32.63
CA LEU A 559 4.22 3.79 -32.52
C LEU A 559 3.46 4.91 -33.26
N ALA A 560 4.05 6.10 -33.41
CA ALA A 560 3.42 7.21 -34.14
C ALA A 560 3.25 6.96 -35.65
N ALA A 561 3.92 5.94 -36.21
CA ALA A 561 3.82 5.57 -37.63
C ALA A 561 2.57 4.71 -37.95
N GLU A 562 1.91 4.14 -36.94
CA GLU A 562 0.67 3.36 -37.11
C GLU A 562 -0.51 4.14 -36.50
N ALA A 563 -1.37 4.70 -37.35
CA ALA A 563 -2.61 5.32 -36.89
C ALA A 563 -3.47 4.27 -36.15
N ALA A 564 -3.87 4.59 -34.92
CA ALA A 564 -4.67 3.71 -34.07
C ALA A 564 -5.99 3.28 -34.76
N PRO A 565 -6.35 1.99 -34.74
CA PRO A 565 -7.68 1.57 -35.13
C PRO A 565 -8.69 2.04 -34.07
N GLY A 566 -9.69 2.84 -34.46
CA GLY A 566 -10.79 3.19 -33.56
C GLY A 566 -11.56 1.95 -33.06
N TRP A 567 -12.34 2.07 -31.99
CA TRP A 567 -13.08 0.94 -31.38
C TRP A 567 -13.98 0.15 -32.36
N LYS A 568 -14.42 0.77 -33.47
CA LYS A 568 -15.11 0.09 -34.57
C LYS A 568 -14.22 -1.00 -35.21
N ALA A 569 -12.93 -0.73 -35.40
CA ALA A 569 -11.97 -1.71 -35.87
C ALA A 569 -11.75 -2.86 -34.87
N PHE A 570 -11.84 -2.59 -33.57
CA PHE A 570 -11.85 -3.63 -32.52
C PHE A 570 -13.12 -4.50 -32.54
N ALA A 571 -14.27 -3.94 -32.93
CA ALA A 571 -15.53 -4.68 -33.11
C ALA A 571 -15.55 -5.55 -34.39
N GLU A 572 -14.79 -5.13 -35.40
CA GLU A 572 -14.63 -5.79 -36.70
C GLU A 572 -13.44 -6.76 -36.75
N PHE A 573 -12.50 -6.67 -35.81
CA PHE A 573 -11.35 -7.57 -35.72
C PHE A 573 -11.76 -9.01 -35.42
N GLU A 574 -11.58 -9.89 -36.42
CA GLU A 574 -11.74 -11.34 -36.26
C GLU A 574 -10.40 -11.99 -35.90
N ALA A 575 -10.27 -12.33 -34.61
CA ALA A 575 -9.18 -13.19 -34.16
C ALA A 575 -9.37 -14.61 -34.75
N PRO A 576 -8.29 -15.37 -35.03
CA PRO A 576 -8.42 -16.76 -35.48
C PRO A 576 -9.23 -17.59 -34.47
N ALA A 577 -10.06 -18.54 -34.94
CA ALA A 577 -11.03 -19.27 -34.11
C ALA A 577 -10.44 -19.97 -32.87
N ALA A 578 -9.12 -20.23 -32.85
CA ALA A 578 -8.39 -20.77 -31.70
C ALA A 578 -8.29 -19.81 -30.50
N PHE A 579 -8.56 -18.51 -30.68
CA PHE A 579 -8.39 -17.45 -29.67
C PHE A 579 -9.73 -16.85 -29.16
N GLU A 580 -10.85 -17.50 -29.49
CA GLU A 580 -12.22 -17.01 -29.29
C GLU A 580 -12.87 -17.58 -27.99
N THR A 581 -12.63 -16.94 -26.85
CA THR A 581 -13.23 -17.35 -25.56
C THR A 581 -14.72 -16.96 -25.43
N PRO A 582 -15.51 -17.61 -24.55
CA PRO A 582 -16.91 -17.22 -24.31
C PRO A 582 -17.06 -15.78 -23.77
N ALA A 583 -16.08 -15.28 -23.02
CA ALA A 583 -16.06 -13.89 -22.56
C ALA A 583 -15.79 -12.93 -23.72
N ARG A 584 -14.80 -13.21 -24.58
CA ARG A 584 -14.52 -12.42 -25.79
C ARG A 584 -15.69 -12.42 -26.77
N ARG A 585 -16.38 -13.56 -26.96
CA ARG A 585 -17.62 -13.64 -27.73
C ARG A 585 -18.71 -12.74 -27.16
N ARG A 586 -18.89 -12.71 -25.83
CA ARG A 586 -19.89 -11.86 -25.17
C ARG A 586 -19.55 -10.38 -25.30
N ILE A 587 -18.29 -10.01 -25.12
CA ILE A 587 -17.80 -8.63 -25.27
C ILE A 587 -17.93 -8.18 -26.73
N ARG A 588 -17.48 -8.97 -27.71
CA ARG A 588 -17.60 -8.64 -29.14
C ARG A 588 -19.05 -8.60 -29.60
N ALA A 589 -19.90 -9.52 -29.15
CA ALA A 589 -21.34 -9.48 -29.42
C ALA A 589 -22.02 -8.26 -28.79
N ARG A 590 -21.50 -7.73 -27.67
CA ARG A 590 -21.97 -6.47 -27.08
C ARG A 590 -21.48 -5.27 -27.89
N LEU A 591 -20.20 -5.22 -28.26
CA LEU A 591 -19.61 -4.16 -29.08
C LEU A 591 -20.24 -4.08 -30.47
N ARG A 592 -20.50 -5.22 -31.15
CA ARG A 592 -21.22 -5.26 -32.43
C ARG A 592 -22.66 -4.75 -32.30
N ARG A 593 -23.34 -5.05 -31.20
CA ARG A 593 -24.67 -4.49 -30.92
C ARG A 593 -24.62 -2.98 -30.66
N MET A 594 -23.57 -2.50 -29.99
CA MET A 594 -23.34 -1.06 -29.78
C MET A 594 -23.03 -0.33 -31.08
N ALA A 595 -22.20 -0.90 -31.97
CA ALA A 595 -21.92 -0.37 -33.29
C ALA A 595 -23.19 -0.30 -34.16
N ALA A 596 -23.97 -1.38 -34.20
CA ALA A 596 -25.23 -1.41 -34.94
C ALA A 596 -26.28 -0.44 -34.38
N ALA A 597 -26.27 -0.15 -33.07
CA ALA A 597 -27.15 0.85 -32.46
C ALA A 597 -26.71 2.29 -32.75
N ALA A 598 -25.39 2.53 -32.88
CA ALA A 598 -24.84 3.83 -33.25
C ALA A 598 -25.12 4.16 -34.72
N ASP A 599 -24.97 3.19 -35.64
CA ASP A 599 -25.23 3.39 -37.07
C ASP A 599 -26.73 3.54 -37.39
N ASN A 600 -27.63 3.05 -36.52
CA ASN A 600 -29.08 3.25 -36.64
C ASN A 600 -29.60 4.55 -35.98
N SER A 601 -28.69 5.43 -35.52
CA SER A 601 -29.05 6.68 -34.83
C SER A 601 -28.78 7.95 -35.64
N GLU A 602 -28.60 7.85 -36.96
CA GLU A 602 -28.73 9.02 -37.84
C GLU A 602 -30.17 9.58 -37.77
N PRO A 603 -30.35 10.91 -37.64
CA PRO A 603 -31.67 11.50 -37.55
C PRO A 603 -32.39 11.35 -38.91
N GLN A 604 -33.48 10.58 -38.93
CA GLN A 604 -34.47 10.72 -40.01
C GLN A 604 -35.06 12.12 -39.92
N GLN A 605 -34.76 12.95 -40.93
CA GLN A 605 -35.36 14.27 -41.16
C GLN A 605 -36.89 14.18 -41.29
#